data_AF-A0A1I2E9V1-F1
#
_entry.id   AF-A0A1I2E9V1-F1
#
_cell.length_a   1.000
_cell.length_b   1.000
_cell.length_c   1.000
_cell.angle_alpha   90.00
_cell.angle_beta   90.00
_cell.angle_gamma   90.00
#
_symmetry.space_group_name_H-M   'P 1'
#
loop_
_entity.id
_entity.type
_entity.pdbx_description
1 polymer ?
#
loop_
_entity_poly.entity_id
_entity_poly.type
_entity_poly.pdbx_seq_one_letter_code
_entity_poly.pdbx_strand_id
1 'polypeptide(L)'
;MNKEIEKYINEKVEQFKNELIKSIEDKEKEKTKTVWDLKEGDNYYFLAINGRIDSYTFNHRGFDTAARELGNIFLTREEAEFEVERRKIETVMRKYSRPFKNIGSNYFIYYIHSWSKILITTTYINAGYYYFDSKEAAQQVIDEIGEDRLKKYWFKVVE
;
A
#
# COMPACT_ATOMS: atom_id res chain seq x y z
N MET A 1 31.19 -11.84 -47.23
CA MET A 1 30.02 -12.08 -46.35
C MET A 1 28.83 -12.39 -47.25
N ASN A 2 28.12 -13.50 -47.03
CA ASN A 2 27.00 -13.90 -47.89
C ASN A 2 25.84 -12.92 -47.67
N LYS A 3 25.30 -12.32 -48.73
CA LYS A 3 24.18 -11.35 -48.67
C LYS A 3 22.95 -11.91 -47.95
N GLU A 4 22.75 -13.22 -48.01
CA GLU A 4 21.68 -13.91 -47.28
C GLU A 4 21.90 -13.91 -45.76
N ILE A 5 23.15 -14.07 -45.33
CA ILE A 5 23.52 -14.03 -43.91
C ILE A 5 23.35 -12.62 -43.36
N GLU A 6 23.74 -11.61 -44.14
CA GLU A 6 23.59 -10.20 -43.75
C GLU A 6 22.10 -9.81 -43.63
N LYS A 7 21.26 -10.26 -44.57
CA LYS A 7 19.81 -10.08 -44.51
C LYS A 7 19.21 -10.74 -43.27
N TYR A 8 19.57 -11.99 -42.98
CA TYR A 8 19.08 -12.73 -41.81
C TYR A 8 19.48 -12.05 -40.49
N ILE A 9 20.73 -11.58 -40.39
CA ILE A 9 21.22 -10.86 -39.21
C ILE A 9 20.42 -9.56 -39.01
N ASN A 10 20.21 -8.79 -40.06
CA ASN A 10 19.45 -7.53 -39.98
C ASN A 10 18.00 -7.76 -39.57
N GLU A 11 17.34 -8.78 -40.11
CA GLU A 11 15.97 -9.15 -39.72
C GLU A 11 15.89 -9.56 -38.24
N LYS A 12 16.86 -10.33 -37.75
CA LYS A 12 16.92 -10.75 -36.35
C LYS A 12 17.21 -9.60 -35.40
N VAL A 13 18.10 -8.68 -35.78
CA VAL A 13 18.39 -7.48 -34.99
C VAL A 13 17.16 -6.59 -34.90
N GLU A 14 16.41 -6.42 -35.98
CA GLU A 14 15.22 -5.59 -35.99
C GLU A 14 14.07 -6.21 -35.17
N GLN A 15 13.88 -7.54 -35.25
CA GLN A 15 12.97 -8.27 -34.36
C GLN A 15 13.32 -8.04 -32.89
N PHE A 16 14.59 -8.21 -32.52
CA PHE A 16 15.05 -8.03 -31.15
C PHE A 16 14.86 -6.60 -30.64
N LYS A 17 15.14 -5.58 -31.48
CA LYS A 17 14.87 -4.18 -31.13
C LYS A 17 13.38 -3.94 -30.85
N ASN A 18 12.50 -4.46 -31.69
CA ASN A 18 11.06 -4.29 -31.52
C ASN A 18 10.54 -4.97 -30.24
N GLU A 19 11.03 -6.16 -29.93
CA GLU A 19 10.73 -6.86 -28.67
C GLU A 19 11.23 -6.07 -27.44
N LEU A 20 12.44 -5.51 -27.54
CA LEU A 20 13.03 -4.70 -26.47
C LEU A 20 12.25 -3.41 -26.24
N ILE A 21 11.88 -2.69 -27.32
CA ILE A 21 11.06 -1.47 -27.25
C ILE A 21 9.71 -1.78 -26.61
N LYS A 22 9.03 -2.83 -27.05
CA LYS A 22 7.75 -3.23 -26.47
C LYS A 22 7.87 -3.58 -24.98
N SER A 23 8.93 -4.29 -24.59
CA SER A 23 9.19 -4.59 -23.18
C SER A 23 9.46 -3.33 -22.34
N ILE A 24 10.15 -2.34 -22.90
CA ILE A 24 10.40 -1.05 -22.24
C ILE A 24 9.09 -0.26 -22.12
N GLU A 25 8.30 -0.17 -23.18
CA GLU A 25 6.99 0.50 -23.18
C GLU A 25 6.01 -0.15 -22.19
N ASP A 26 6.01 -1.48 -22.10
CA ASP A 26 5.17 -2.22 -21.15
C ASP A 26 5.64 -1.97 -19.71
N LYS A 27 6.96 -1.91 -19.45
CA LYS A 27 7.54 -1.52 -18.14
C LYS A 27 7.32 -0.05 -17.79
N GLU A 28 7.30 0.84 -18.78
CA GLU A 28 7.00 2.26 -18.56
C GLU A 28 5.52 2.48 -18.26
N LYS A 29 4.61 1.69 -18.86
CA LYS A 29 3.20 1.60 -18.44
C LYS A 29 3.06 0.98 -17.05
N GLU A 30 4.02 0.14 -16.65
CA GLU A 30 4.12 -0.47 -15.33
C GLU A 30 4.67 0.47 -14.25
N LYS A 31 5.04 1.73 -14.57
CA LYS A 31 5.16 2.77 -13.53
C LYS A 31 3.80 2.93 -12.89
N THR A 32 3.62 2.34 -11.71
CA THR A 32 2.46 2.55 -10.85
C THR A 32 2.30 4.05 -10.63
N LYS A 33 1.30 4.64 -11.30
CA LYS A 33 0.90 6.02 -11.05
C LYS A 33 0.60 6.17 -9.57
N THR A 34 0.91 7.34 -9.03
CA THR A 34 0.56 7.75 -7.68
C THR A 34 -0.37 8.95 -7.73
N VAL A 35 -0.97 9.29 -6.60
CA VAL A 35 -1.78 10.51 -6.46
C VAL A 35 -0.99 11.80 -6.72
N TRP A 36 0.35 11.73 -6.71
CA TRP A 36 1.23 12.85 -7.04
C TRP A 36 1.35 13.08 -8.55
N ASP A 37 0.95 12.09 -9.36
CA ASP A 37 0.94 12.16 -10.83
C ASP A 37 -0.38 12.69 -11.40
N LEU A 38 -1.38 12.98 -10.54
CA LEU A 38 -2.65 13.58 -10.93
C LEU A 38 -2.45 14.99 -11.51
N LYS A 39 -3.09 15.24 -12.65
CA LYS A 39 -3.11 16.52 -13.36
C LYS A 39 -4.48 17.16 -13.29
N GLU A 40 -4.56 18.46 -13.57
CA GLU A 40 -5.83 19.14 -13.76
C GLU A 40 -6.71 18.40 -14.77
N GLY A 41 -7.94 18.09 -14.38
CA GLY A 41 -8.89 17.32 -15.18
C GLY A 41 -8.89 15.80 -14.90
N ASP A 42 -7.89 15.26 -14.18
CA ASP A 42 -7.90 13.85 -13.82
C ASP A 42 -8.94 13.55 -12.74
N ASN A 43 -9.60 12.39 -12.85
CA ASN A 43 -10.54 11.93 -11.82
C ASN A 43 -9.81 11.21 -10.69
N TYR A 44 -10.31 11.38 -9.47
CA TYR A 44 -9.79 10.72 -8.28
C TYR A 44 -10.93 10.37 -7.30
N TYR A 45 -10.63 9.51 -6.34
CA TYR A 45 -11.55 9.14 -5.25
C TYR A 45 -11.10 9.76 -3.93
N PHE A 46 -12.00 10.45 -3.26
CA PHE A 46 -11.80 11.07 -1.96
C PHE A 46 -12.43 10.24 -0.85
N LEU A 47 -11.66 9.92 0.18
CA LEU A 47 -12.13 9.31 1.41
C LEU A 47 -12.43 10.38 2.47
N ALA A 48 -13.73 10.61 2.70
CA ALA A 48 -14.20 11.51 3.75
C ALA A 48 -14.01 10.92 5.16
N ILE A 49 -14.03 11.80 6.17
CA ILE A 49 -13.79 11.46 7.58
C ILE A 49 -14.75 10.40 8.14
N ASN A 50 -15.95 10.28 7.57
CA ASN A 50 -16.97 9.31 8.00
C ASN A 50 -16.91 8.00 7.22
N GLY A 51 -15.89 7.79 6.38
CA GLY A 51 -15.76 6.61 5.54
C GLY A 51 -16.47 6.69 4.19
N ARG A 52 -17.15 7.80 3.87
CA ARG A 52 -17.76 7.99 2.54
C ARG A 52 -16.67 8.16 1.49
N ILE A 53 -16.87 7.52 0.34
CA ILE A 53 -16.01 7.65 -0.83
C ILE A 53 -16.78 8.40 -1.91
N ASP A 54 -16.20 9.50 -2.38
CA ASP A 54 -16.76 10.31 -3.47
C ASP A 54 -15.75 10.42 -4.61
N SER A 55 -16.21 10.63 -5.85
CA SER A 55 -15.34 10.93 -6.97
C SER A 55 -15.32 12.43 -7.28
N TYR A 56 -14.14 12.97 -7.54
CA TYR A 56 -13.93 14.37 -7.91
C TYR A 56 -12.97 14.46 -9.10
N THR A 57 -12.93 15.65 -9.70
CA THR A 57 -11.96 16.01 -10.73
C THR A 57 -10.92 16.95 -10.14
N PHE A 58 -9.65 16.59 -10.28
CA PHE A 58 -8.51 17.32 -9.76
C PHE A 58 -8.36 18.67 -10.46
N ASN A 59 -8.20 19.74 -9.70
CA ASN A 59 -8.12 21.11 -10.19
C ASN A 59 -7.09 21.97 -9.43
N HIS A 60 -6.17 21.34 -8.69
CA HIS A 60 -5.09 21.99 -7.92
C HIS A 60 -5.56 23.06 -6.92
N ARG A 61 -6.86 23.11 -6.56
CA ARG A 61 -7.35 24.04 -5.53
C ARG A 61 -6.97 23.54 -4.14
N GLY A 62 -7.15 24.43 -3.15
CA GLY A 62 -6.76 24.16 -1.76
C GLY A 62 -7.35 22.87 -1.17
N PHE A 63 -8.56 22.48 -1.59
CA PHE A 63 -9.17 21.21 -1.16
C PHE A 63 -8.37 20.00 -1.66
N ASP A 64 -8.06 19.93 -2.95
CA ASP A 64 -7.35 18.80 -3.56
C ASP A 64 -5.95 18.63 -2.96
N THR A 65 -5.23 19.75 -2.80
CA THR A 65 -3.89 19.75 -2.19
C THR A 65 -3.94 19.24 -0.76
N ALA A 66 -4.85 19.76 0.06
CA ALA A 66 -4.99 19.32 1.45
C ALA A 66 -5.43 17.85 1.56
N ALA A 67 -6.38 17.41 0.73
CA ALA A 67 -6.84 16.03 0.71
C ALA A 67 -5.74 15.06 0.26
N ARG A 68 -4.91 15.44 -0.73
CA ARG A 68 -3.74 14.66 -1.17
C ARG A 68 -2.69 14.54 -0.07
N GLU A 69 -2.33 15.65 0.56
CA GLU A 69 -1.32 15.70 1.64
C GLU A 69 -1.73 14.90 2.87
N LEU A 70 -3.03 14.89 3.20
CA LEU A 70 -3.59 14.06 4.27
C LEU A 70 -3.72 12.58 3.89
N GLY A 71 -3.40 12.19 2.65
CA GLY A 71 -3.55 10.82 2.16
C GLY A 71 -5.01 10.36 2.05
N ASN A 72 -5.93 11.29 1.76
CA ASN A 72 -7.36 11.01 1.58
C ASN A 72 -7.76 10.87 0.10
N ILE A 73 -6.82 10.99 -0.84
CA ILE A 73 -7.05 10.80 -2.27
C ILE A 73 -6.51 9.43 -2.70
N PHE A 74 -7.24 8.78 -3.61
CA PHE A 74 -6.92 7.49 -4.20
C PHE A 74 -7.15 7.53 -5.71
N LEU A 75 -6.38 6.76 -6.47
CA LEU A 75 -6.52 6.70 -7.93
C LEU A 75 -7.71 5.83 -8.33
N THR A 76 -8.01 4.80 -7.53
CA THR A 76 -9.13 3.91 -7.75
C THR A 76 -10.09 3.88 -6.56
N ARG A 77 -11.32 3.42 -6.81
CA ARG A 77 -12.31 3.26 -5.76
C ARG A 77 -11.93 2.12 -4.83
N GLU A 78 -11.36 1.05 -5.37
CA GLU A 78 -10.91 -0.14 -4.65
C GLU A 78 -9.80 0.22 -3.66
N GLU A 79 -8.88 1.10 -4.03
CA GLU A 79 -7.86 1.64 -3.11
C GLU A 79 -8.50 2.40 -1.94
N ALA A 80 -9.50 3.24 -2.22
CA ALA A 80 -10.21 3.99 -1.18
C ALA A 80 -11.01 3.06 -0.26
N GLU A 81 -11.69 2.05 -0.80
CA GLU A 81 -12.42 1.04 -0.03
C GLU A 81 -11.49 0.18 0.83
N PHE A 82 -10.30 -0.14 0.32
CA PHE A 82 -9.26 -0.81 1.09
C PHE A 82 -8.80 0.04 2.28
N GLU A 83 -8.57 1.34 2.06
CA GLU A 83 -8.18 2.26 3.13
C GLU A 83 -9.28 2.42 4.20
N VAL A 84 -10.56 2.39 3.82
CA VAL A 84 -11.68 2.37 4.79
C VAL A 84 -11.52 1.22 5.77
N GLU A 85 -11.25 0.01 5.27
CA GLU A 85 -11.05 -1.17 6.13
C GLU A 85 -9.78 -1.07 6.96
N ARG A 86 -8.68 -0.55 6.39
CA ARG A 86 -7.43 -0.29 7.14
C ARG A 86 -7.66 0.69 8.29
N ARG A 87 -8.42 1.79 8.10
CA ARG A 87 -8.73 2.78 9.15
C ARG A 87 -9.62 2.22 10.26
N LYS A 88 -10.55 1.32 9.93
CA LYS A 88 -11.35 0.59 10.93
C LYS A 88 -10.45 -0.30 11.80
N ILE A 89 -9.52 -1.01 11.19
CA ILE A 89 -8.50 -1.81 11.91
C ILE A 89 -7.63 -0.91 12.79
N GLU A 90 -7.16 0.22 12.26
CA GLU A 90 -6.36 1.18 13.01
C GLU A 90 -7.10 1.71 14.24
N THR A 91 -8.42 1.90 14.14
CA THR A 91 -9.25 2.33 15.27
C THR A 91 -9.22 1.30 16.40
N VAL A 92 -9.31 0.01 16.08
CA VAL A 92 -9.20 -1.06 17.07
C VAL A 92 -7.77 -1.14 17.64
N MET A 93 -6.73 -1.02 16.80
CA MET A 93 -5.34 -0.96 17.26
C MET A 93 -5.14 0.19 18.27
N ARG A 94 -5.64 1.39 17.95
CA ARG A 94 -5.55 2.58 18.81
C ARG A 94 -6.23 2.38 20.17
N LYS A 95 -7.42 1.77 20.19
CA LYS A 95 -8.21 1.49 21.40
C LYS A 95 -7.41 0.76 22.49
N TYR A 96 -6.57 -0.20 22.11
CA TYR A 96 -5.78 -1.00 23.05
C TYR A 96 -4.32 -0.56 23.17
N SER A 97 -3.87 0.34 22.29
CA SER A 97 -2.49 0.79 22.26
C SER A 97 -2.18 1.84 23.32
N ARG A 98 -0.88 2.05 23.52
CA ARG A 98 -0.32 3.13 24.32
C ARG A 98 0.96 3.68 23.67
N PRO A 99 1.45 4.85 24.11
CA PRO A 99 2.77 5.34 23.70
C PRO A 99 3.88 4.35 24.04
N PHE A 100 4.97 4.39 23.27
CA PHE A 100 6.16 3.58 23.52
C PHE A 100 6.76 3.89 24.91
N LYS A 101 7.16 2.85 25.65
CA LYS A 101 7.88 2.95 26.92
C LYS A 101 9.37 2.87 26.63
N ASN A 102 10.10 3.94 26.95
CA ASN A 102 11.56 3.99 26.79
C ASN A 102 12.28 2.91 27.60
N ILE A 103 11.72 2.56 28.76
CA ILE A 103 12.23 1.51 29.64
C ILE A 103 11.09 0.53 29.90
N GLY A 104 11.31 -0.73 29.53
CA GLY A 104 10.35 -1.82 29.71
C GLY A 104 9.91 -2.45 28.38
N SER A 105 9.06 -3.46 28.50
CA SER A 105 8.57 -4.23 27.37
C SER A 105 7.49 -3.47 26.59
N ASN A 106 7.61 -3.44 25.27
CA ASN A 106 6.60 -2.90 24.37
C ASN A 106 6.07 -4.03 23.49
N TYR A 107 4.86 -4.51 23.80
CA TYR A 107 4.23 -5.56 23.00
C TYR A 107 3.72 -4.98 21.69
N PHE A 108 3.91 -5.68 20.57
CA PHE A 108 3.37 -5.28 19.28
C PHE A 108 3.01 -6.51 18.45
N ILE A 109 2.17 -6.30 17.44
CA ILE A 109 1.69 -7.33 16.52
C ILE A 109 2.46 -7.20 15.21
N TYR A 110 2.96 -8.31 14.68
CA TYR A 110 3.65 -8.35 13.39
C TYR A 110 3.29 -9.60 12.60
N TYR A 111 3.53 -9.54 11.29
CA TYR A 111 3.38 -10.67 10.39
C TYR A 111 4.76 -11.21 9.98
N ILE A 112 4.96 -12.52 10.09
CA ILE A 112 6.18 -13.20 9.62
C ILE A 112 5.89 -13.94 8.31
N HIS A 113 6.45 -13.43 7.21
CA HIS A 113 6.21 -13.98 5.88
C HIS A 113 6.67 -15.43 5.72
N SER A 114 7.81 -15.81 6.31
CA SER A 114 8.35 -17.18 6.17
C SER A 114 7.44 -18.26 6.78
N TRP A 115 6.59 -17.90 7.74
CA TRP A 115 5.66 -18.83 8.39
C TRP A 115 4.19 -18.48 8.15
N SER A 116 3.92 -17.42 7.37
CA SER A 116 2.59 -16.87 7.13
C SER A 116 1.74 -16.68 8.39
N LYS A 117 2.35 -16.17 9.47
CA LYS A 117 1.73 -16.07 10.80
C LYS A 117 1.72 -14.65 11.34
N ILE A 118 0.65 -14.32 12.06
CA ILE A 118 0.60 -13.15 12.95
C ILE A 118 1.14 -13.58 14.31
N LEU A 119 2.04 -12.78 14.88
CA LEU A 119 2.67 -13.03 16.17
C LEU A 119 2.66 -11.78 17.04
N ILE A 120 2.72 -12.01 18.36
CA ILE A 120 2.89 -10.96 19.37
C ILE A 120 4.26 -11.14 20.01
N THR A 121 5.06 -10.07 20.03
CA THR A 121 6.37 -10.07 20.71
C THR A 121 6.63 -8.72 21.36
N THR A 122 7.74 -8.62 22.09
CA THR A 122 8.19 -7.39 22.73
C THR A 122 9.35 -6.76 21.96
N THR A 123 9.44 -5.42 21.96
CA THR A 123 10.59 -4.69 21.43
C THR A 123 11.07 -3.61 22.40
N TYR A 124 12.36 -3.26 22.26
CA TYR A 124 13.01 -2.11 22.88
C TYR A 124 13.35 -1.02 21.85
N ILE A 125 12.97 -1.25 20.58
CA ILE A 125 13.15 -0.33 19.47
C ILE A 125 11.77 0.22 19.09
N ASN A 126 11.64 1.54 19.09
CA ASN A 126 10.47 2.21 18.57
C ASN A 126 10.57 2.32 17.04
N ALA A 127 9.83 1.45 16.34
CA ALA A 127 9.73 1.36 14.89
C ALA A 127 8.43 1.99 14.36
N GLY A 128 7.72 2.77 15.19
CA GLY A 128 6.44 3.41 14.80
C GLY A 128 5.24 2.47 14.79
N TYR A 129 5.31 1.32 15.45
CA TYR A 129 4.17 0.40 15.58
C TYR A 129 3.19 0.85 16.66
N TYR A 130 2.01 0.23 16.66
CA TYR A 130 1.14 0.23 17.83
C TYR A 130 1.73 -0.66 18.92
N TYR A 131 1.88 -0.10 20.10
CA TYR A 131 2.42 -0.78 21.27
C TYR A 131 1.34 -1.01 22.31
N PHE A 132 1.38 -2.18 22.93
CA PHE A 132 0.39 -2.63 23.91
C PHE A 132 1.05 -2.84 25.27
N ASP A 133 0.24 -2.75 26.34
CA ASP A 133 0.73 -2.94 27.70
C ASP A 133 1.06 -4.39 28.02
N SER A 134 0.38 -5.35 27.40
CA SER A 134 0.61 -6.77 27.61
C SER A 134 0.34 -7.60 26.35
N LYS A 135 0.70 -8.88 26.39
CA LYS A 135 0.39 -9.83 25.34
C LYS A 135 -1.13 -10.03 25.21
N GLU A 136 -1.85 -10.02 26.31
CA GLU A 136 -3.31 -10.19 26.36
C GLU A 136 -4.02 -9.03 25.66
N ALA A 137 -3.57 -7.78 25.88
CA ALA A 137 -4.10 -6.62 25.17
C ALA A 137 -3.85 -6.70 23.65
N ALA A 138 -2.66 -7.16 23.24
CA ALA A 138 -2.38 -7.40 21.83
C ALA A 138 -3.21 -8.56 21.25
N GLN A 139 -3.51 -9.60 22.04
CA GLN A 139 -4.37 -10.69 21.60
C GLN A 139 -5.82 -10.23 21.42
N GLN A 140 -6.35 -9.39 22.31
CA GLN A 140 -7.69 -8.78 22.16
C GLN A 140 -7.87 -8.03 20.85
N VAL A 141 -6.81 -7.36 20.37
CA VAL A 141 -6.81 -6.70 19.06
C VAL A 141 -6.94 -7.72 17.92
N ILE A 142 -6.17 -8.81 17.97
CA ILE A 142 -6.26 -9.88 16.96
C ILE A 142 -7.66 -10.51 16.97
N ASP A 143 -8.20 -10.77 18.15
CA ASP A 143 -9.51 -11.41 18.31
C ASP A 143 -10.66 -10.49 17.84
N GLU A 144 -10.58 -9.19 18.11
CA GLU A 144 -11.60 -8.20 17.70
C GLU A 144 -11.57 -7.91 16.19
N ILE A 145 -10.39 -7.96 15.55
CA ILE A 145 -10.26 -7.70 14.10
C ILE A 145 -10.44 -8.97 13.27
N GLY A 146 -9.90 -10.09 13.74
CA GLY A 146 -9.70 -11.32 12.98
C GLY A 146 -8.38 -11.36 12.19
N GLU A 147 -7.72 -12.51 12.19
CA GLU A 147 -6.41 -12.69 11.54
C GLU A 147 -6.44 -12.38 10.04
N ASP A 148 -7.48 -12.83 9.31
CA ASP A 148 -7.54 -12.69 7.85
C ASP A 148 -7.65 -11.22 7.44
N ARG A 149 -8.42 -10.44 8.21
CA ARG A 149 -8.53 -8.99 7.98
C ARG A 149 -7.24 -8.27 8.32
N LEU A 150 -6.53 -8.67 9.37
CA LEU A 150 -5.21 -8.15 9.67
C LEU A 150 -4.20 -8.46 8.55
N LYS A 151 -4.14 -9.71 8.08
CA LYS A 151 -3.27 -10.12 6.97
C LYS A 151 -3.57 -9.28 5.72
N LYS A 152 -4.85 -9.22 5.33
CA LYS A 152 -5.29 -8.54 4.11
C LYS A 152 -5.09 -7.03 4.18
N TYR A 153 -5.67 -6.35 5.17
CA TYR A 153 -5.80 -4.89 5.15
C TYR A 153 -4.67 -4.16 5.89
N TRP A 154 -4.12 -4.76 6.97
CA TRP A 154 -3.05 -4.12 7.76
C TRP A 154 -1.66 -4.48 7.23
N PHE A 155 -1.39 -5.78 7.08
CA PHE A 155 -0.10 -6.29 6.63
C PHE A 155 0.04 -6.36 5.11
N LYS A 156 -1.04 -6.10 4.37
CA LYS A 156 -1.08 -6.10 2.89
C LYS A 156 -0.49 -7.38 2.29
N VAL A 157 -0.79 -8.52 2.92
CA VAL A 157 -0.38 -9.83 2.41
C VAL A 157 -1.30 -10.16 1.24
N VAL A 158 -0.73 -10.19 0.03
CA VAL A 158 -1.40 -10.65 -1.18
C VAL A 158 -1.25 -12.16 -1.26
N GLU A 159 -2.37 -12.88 -1.37
CA GLU A 159 -2.38 -14.32 -1.68
C GLU A 159 -2.05 -14.58 -3.15
#